data_AF-G9XGC4-F1
#
_entry.id   AF-G9XGC4-F1
#
_cell.length_a   1.000
_cell.length_b   1.000
_cell.length_c   1.000
_cell.angle_alpha   90.00
_cell.angle_beta   90.00
_cell.angle_gamma   90.00
#
_symmetry.space_group_name_H-M   'P 1'
#
loop_
_entity.id
_entity.type
_entity.pdbx_description
1 polymer ?
#
loop_
_entity_poly.entity_id
_entity_poly.type
_entity_poly.pdbx_seq_one_letter_code
_entity_poly.pdbx_strand_id
1 'polypeptide(L)'
;MNTTDWNEQEKTEQWRKAWAGITNKYLEGNSIQEKVDHRSYERQGIEQIPTIHLGVSATQMEKKGITTDRGNINREIKHQNKILKEIARRIKALLNWIRGIGKEEKAETDNLKSTLPFKENLLSVFENLIRKNADNHNTDLEQYIESYQFLKEKNIISVSELKENIVTLRDKNYKTTRAIKDTEKKIDDRVQLIDHAEKYLKHKDTYTAYTKLKKNKQDTFYNEHTAEIILFESAKKYLKEHLGENKTLNISKWKSEIGTLRKEKDTLYSQMIDIRKKVEQAESVRSCIDKLLQEKRGLTQVKKQELGL
;
A
#
# COMPACT_ATOMS: atom_id res chain seq x y z
N MET A 1 -0.37 -29.16 42.02
CA MET A 1 0.85 -28.31 42.04
C MET A 1 1.83 -28.88 41.04
N ASN A 2 2.34 -28.07 40.10
CA ASN A 2 3.46 -28.49 39.26
C ASN A 2 4.72 -28.53 40.12
N THR A 3 5.43 -29.65 40.13
CA THR A 3 6.67 -29.88 40.89
C THR A 3 7.92 -29.30 40.21
N THR A 4 7.79 -28.84 38.96
CA THR A 4 8.87 -28.26 38.15
C THR A 4 8.38 -27.04 37.37
N ASP A 5 9.28 -26.08 37.11
CA ASP A 5 9.05 -24.85 36.33
C ASP A 5 9.04 -25.07 34.79
N TRP A 6 9.08 -26.33 34.34
CA TRP A 6 9.21 -26.69 32.92
C TRP A 6 8.04 -26.24 32.03
N ASN A 7 6.87 -26.00 32.62
CA ASN A 7 5.68 -25.54 31.90
C ASN A 7 5.62 -24.01 31.76
N GLU A 8 6.60 -23.27 32.31
CA GLU A 8 6.67 -21.83 32.15
C GLU A 8 7.13 -21.45 30.74
N GLN A 9 6.38 -20.55 30.11
CA GLN A 9 6.63 -20.12 28.73
C GLN A 9 8.00 -19.44 28.57
N GLU A 10 8.52 -18.84 29.64
CA GLU A 10 9.84 -18.19 29.67
C GLU A 10 11.00 -19.18 29.53
N LYS A 11 10.86 -20.40 30.07
CA LYS A 11 11.86 -21.47 29.92
C LYS A 11 11.95 -21.98 28.50
N THR A 12 10.82 -22.06 27.80
CA THR A 12 10.78 -22.47 26.39
C THR A 12 11.63 -21.54 25.53
N GLU A 13 11.57 -20.22 25.78
CA GLU A 13 12.37 -19.25 25.03
C GLU A 13 13.87 -19.39 25.35
N GLN A 14 14.23 -19.59 26.62
CA GLN A 14 15.62 -19.82 27.03
C GLN A 14 16.21 -21.08 26.37
N TRP A 15 15.44 -22.18 26.33
CA TRP A 15 15.87 -23.42 25.68
C TRP A 15 16.02 -23.26 24.16
N ARG A 16 15.07 -22.61 23.49
CA ARG A 16 15.18 -22.33 22.05
C ARG A 16 16.39 -21.45 21.72
N LYS A 17 16.68 -20.46 22.56
CA LYS A 17 17.87 -19.60 22.43
C LYS A 17 19.16 -20.40 22.61
N ALA A 18 19.23 -21.23 23.65
CA ALA A 18 20.40 -22.08 23.91
C ALA A 18 20.64 -23.07 22.76
N TRP A 19 19.58 -23.72 22.27
CA TRP A 19 19.65 -24.63 21.14
C TRP A 19 20.12 -23.95 19.84
N ALA A 20 19.57 -22.77 19.52
CA ALA A 20 20.01 -21.99 18.37
C ALA A 20 21.49 -21.59 18.50
N GLY A 21 21.95 -21.19 19.69
CA GLY A 21 23.33 -20.83 19.96
C GLY A 21 24.31 -22.00 19.74
N ILE A 22 23.98 -23.18 20.28
CA ILE A 22 24.78 -24.40 20.07
C ILE A 22 24.81 -24.77 18.58
N THR A 23 23.66 -24.75 17.92
CA THR A 23 23.55 -25.09 16.49
C THR A 23 24.42 -24.18 15.63
N ASN A 24 24.34 -22.86 15.85
CA ASN A 24 25.14 -21.89 15.11
C ASN A 24 26.65 -22.06 15.33
N LYS A 25 27.08 -22.43 16.55
CA LYS A 25 28.49 -22.74 16.83
C LYS A 25 29.00 -23.90 15.98
N TYR A 26 28.20 -24.94 15.80
CA TYR A 26 28.56 -26.06 14.93
C TYR A 26 28.48 -25.71 13.44
N LEU A 27 27.51 -24.90 13.01
CA LEU A 27 27.42 -24.43 11.62
C LEU A 27 28.65 -23.60 11.24
N GLU A 28 29.07 -22.68 12.11
CA GLU A 28 30.26 -21.86 11.92
C GLU A 28 31.54 -22.71 11.87
N GLY A 29 31.67 -23.70 12.76
CA GLY A 29 32.78 -24.65 12.74
C GLY A 29 32.87 -25.51 11.47
N ASN A 30 31.78 -25.62 10.71
CA ASN A 30 31.71 -26.33 9.43
C ASN A 30 31.69 -25.37 8.22
N SER A 31 32.00 -24.09 8.40
CA SER A 31 31.99 -23.06 7.35
C SER A 31 30.63 -22.85 6.65
N ILE A 32 29.52 -23.17 7.32
CA ILE A 32 28.15 -22.94 6.81
C ILE A 32 27.75 -21.50 7.19
N GLN A 33 27.33 -20.70 6.21
CA GLN A 33 27.04 -19.26 6.40
C GLN A 33 25.64 -19.01 6.97
N GLU A 34 24.74 -19.97 6.84
CA GLU A 34 23.39 -19.92 7.36
C GLU A 34 23.37 -19.92 8.89
N LYS A 35 22.52 -19.07 9.48
CA LYS A 35 22.30 -18.99 10.93
C LYS A 35 20.86 -19.31 11.26
N VAL A 36 20.68 -20.09 12.32
CA VAL A 36 19.38 -20.41 12.90
C VAL A 36 19.06 -19.40 13.98
N ASP A 37 17.88 -18.78 13.92
CA ASP A 37 17.36 -17.89 14.95
C ASP A 37 16.03 -18.45 15.46
N HIS A 38 15.85 -18.41 16.77
CA HIS A 38 14.65 -18.90 17.46
C HIS A 38 13.49 -17.90 17.40
N ARG A 39 13.77 -16.66 17.04
CA ARG A 39 12.80 -15.57 16.90
C ARG A 39 12.04 -15.70 15.59
N SER A 40 10.79 -15.25 15.58
CA SER A 40 10.02 -15.12 14.33
C SER A 40 10.68 -14.08 13.41
N TYR A 41 10.39 -14.12 12.11
CA TYR A 41 10.87 -13.10 11.17
C TYR A 41 10.49 -11.68 11.60
N GLU A 42 9.28 -11.50 12.15
CA GLU A 42 8.83 -10.25 12.74
C GLU A 42 9.76 -9.76 13.86
N ARG A 43 10.11 -10.63 14.83
CA ARG A 43 11.02 -10.29 15.94
C ARG A 43 12.48 -10.08 15.50
N GLN A 44 12.84 -10.52 14.29
CA GLN A 44 14.13 -10.25 13.68
C GLN A 44 14.12 -8.98 12.81
N GLY A 45 12.95 -8.37 12.56
CA GLY A 45 12.80 -7.27 11.61
C GLY A 45 12.98 -7.69 10.15
N ILE A 46 12.78 -8.97 9.83
CA ILE A 46 12.88 -9.51 8.48
C ILE A 46 11.50 -9.45 7.82
N GLU A 47 11.38 -8.65 6.75
CA GLU A 47 10.16 -8.54 5.93
C GLU A 47 10.01 -9.75 5.00
N GLN A 48 9.72 -10.91 5.57
CA GLN A 48 9.52 -12.16 4.84
C GLN A 48 8.30 -12.92 5.39
N ILE A 49 7.44 -13.41 4.49
CA ILE A 49 6.29 -14.24 4.82
C ILE A 49 6.79 -15.66 5.14
N PRO A 50 6.50 -16.22 6.34
CA PRO A 50 6.91 -17.55 6.70
C PRO A 50 6.11 -18.61 5.93
N THR A 51 6.79 -19.69 5.52
CA THR A 51 6.14 -20.85 4.89
C THR A 51 5.39 -21.67 5.93
N ILE A 52 4.32 -22.34 5.50
CA ILE A 52 3.57 -23.28 6.33
C ILE A 52 4.24 -24.66 6.36
N HIS A 53 4.11 -25.38 7.47
CA HIS A 53 4.60 -26.75 7.56
C HIS A 53 3.75 -27.68 6.66
N LEU A 54 4.38 -28.43 5.74
CA LEU A 54 3.66 -29.32 4.82
C LEU A 54 3.01 -30.52 5.54
N GLY A 55 3.75 -31.17 6.44
CA GLY A 55 3.40 -32.46 7.03
C GLY A 55 3.84 -33.65 6.16
N VAL A 56 4.00 -34.81 6.80
CA VAL A 56 4.65 -36.01 6.23
C VAL A 56 3.99 -36.47 4.93
N SER A 57 2.65 -36.57 4.89
CA SER A 57 1.90 -37.03 3.72
C SER A 57 2.05 -36.09 2.52
N ALA A 58 1.98 -34.77 2.74
CA ALA A 58 2.14 -33.78 1.68
C ALA A 58 3.57 -33.75 1.13
N THR A 59 4.59 -33.90 1.99
CA THR A 59 5.98 -34.00 1.56
C THR A 59 6.25 -35.23 0.69
N GLN A 60 5.66 -36.38 1.02
CA GLN A 60 5.81 -37.59 0.21
C GLN A 60 5.14 -37.46 -1.17
N MET A 61 3.98 -36.81 -1.25
CA MET A 61 3.30 -36.54 -2.52
C MET A 61 4.12 -35.57 -3.40
N GLU A 62 4.63 -34.48 -2.83
CA GLU A 62 5.46 -33.50 -3.57
C GLU A 62 6.78 -34.11 -4.05
N LYS A 63 7.40 -35.03 -3.29
CA LYS A 63 8.59 -35.79 -3.74
C LYS A 63 8.31 -36.68 -4.95
N LYS A 64 7.07 -37.15 -5.11
CA LYS A 64 6.62 -37.92 -6.28
C LYS A 64 6.16 -37.02 -7.44
N GLY A 65 6.34 -35.71 -7.32
CA GLY A 65 5.91 -34.73 -8.33
C GLY A 65 4.42 -34.40 -8.31
N ILE A 66 3.66 -34.90 -7.32
CA ILE A 66 2.23 -34.62 -7.19
C ILE A 66 2.06 -33.34 -6.36
N THR A 67 1.43 -32.33 -6.96
CA THR A 67 1.19 -31.04 -6.32
C THR A 67 0.12 -31.15 -5.24
N THR A 68 0.36 -30.50 -4.11
CA THR A 68 -0.53 -30.44 -2.94
C THR A 68 -0.94 -29.00 -2.64
N ASP A 69 -2.09 -28.80 -2.01
CA ASP A 69 -2.57 -27.45 -1.65
C ASP A 69 -1.61 -26.71 -0.72
N ARG A 70 -1.04 -27.41 0.25
CA ARG A 70 0.00 -26.84 1.14
C ARG A 70 1.31 -26.53 0.40
N GLY A 71 1.68 -27.35 -0.58
CA GLY A 71 2.80 -27.07 -1.46
C GLY A 71 2.56 -25.84 -2.34
N ASN A 72 1.35 -25.68 -2.86
CA ASN A 72 0.93 -24.50 -3.64
C ASN A 72 1.01 -23.23 -2.81
N ILE A 73 0.50 -23.25 -1.56
CA ILE A 73 0.62 -22.11 -0.64
C ILE A 73 2.09 -21.73 -0.41
N ASN A 74 2.99 -22.71 -0.22
CA ASN A 74 4.41 -22.42 -0.05
C ASN A 74 5.13 -21.94 -1.32
N ARG A 75 4.72 -22.42 -2.50
CA ARG A 75 5.19 -21.88 -3.79
C ARG A 75 4.80 -20.41 -3.92
N GLU A 76 3.55 -20.08 -3.58
CA GLU A 76 3.05 -18.70 -3.60
C GLU A 76 3.81 -17.82 -2.59
N ILE A 77 3.97 -18.27 -1.35
CA ILE A 77 4.75 -17.55 -0.33
C ILE A 77 6.19 -17.28 -0.81
N LYS A 78 6.83 -18.25 -1.46
CA LYS A 78 8.18 -18.06 -2.05
C LYS A 78 8.16 -17.02 -3.18
N HIS A 79 7.14 -17.04 -4.02
CA HIS A 79 6.97 -16.06 -5.09
C HIS A 79 6.78 -14.64 -4.54
N GLN A 80 5.88 -14.47 -3.57
CA GLN A 80 5.65 -13.19 -2.89
C GLN A 80 6.91 -12.67 -2.19
N ASN A 81 7.67 -13.54 -1.51
CA ASN A 81 8.94 -13.16 -0.91
C ASN A 81 9.99 -12.69 -1.94
N LYS A 82 9.98 -13.25 -3.15
CA LYS A 82 10.86 -12.79 -4.25
C LYS A 82 10.45 -11.38 -4.71
N ILE A 83 9.16 -11.11 -4.82
CA ILE A 83 8.63 -9.78 -5.17
C ILE A 83 8.99 -8.76 -4.08
N LEU A 84 8.76 -9.08 -2.80
CA LEU A 84 9.12 -8.20 -1.67
C LEU A 84 10.60 -7.82 -1.69
N LYS A 85 11.49 -8.79 -1.93
CA LYS A 85 12.93 -8.54 -2.05
C LYS A 85 13.28 -7.61 -3.21
N GLU A 86 12.59 -7.75 -4.34
CA GLU A 86 12.79 -6.88 -5.50
C GLU A 86 12.29 -5.45 -5.25
N ILE A 87 11.13 -5.29 -4.61
CA ILE A 87 10.60 -3.99 -4.19
C ILE A 87 11.60 -3.30 -3.25
N ALA A 88 12.11 -4.00 -2.24
CA ALA A 88 13.10 -3.46 -1.31
C ALA A 88 14.39 -3.00 -2.02
N ARG A 89 14.88 -3.78 -3.01
CA ARG A 89 16.03 -3.35 -3.85
C ARG A 89 15.71 -2.07 -4.62
N ARG A 90 14.54 -1.99 -5.25
CA ARG A 90 14.12 -0.81 -6.02
C ARG A 90 13.98 0.43 -5.14
N ILE A 91 13.38 0.30 -3.95
CA ILE A 91 13.30 1.38 -2.96
C ILE A 91 14.71 1.84 -2.58
N LYS A 92 15.62 0.91 -2.28
CA LYS A 92 17.02 1.25 -1.95
C LYS A 92 17.73 1.96 -3.10
N ALA A 93 17.53 1.52 -4.34
CA ALA A 93 18.08 2.18 -5.53
C ALA A 93 17.53 3.60 -5.70
N LEU A 94 16.21 3.79 -5.57
CA LEU A 94 15.56 5.09 -5.63
C LEU A 94 16.04 6.02 -4.51
N LEU A 95 16.17 5.53 -3.28
CA LEU A 95 16.70 6.31 -2.16
C LEU A 95 18.15 6.76 -2.40
N ASN A 96 18.97 5.89 -3.00
CA ASN A 96 20.33 6.25 -3.37
C ASN A 96 20.37 7.28 -4.51
N TRP A 97 19.48 7.14 -5.50
CA TRP A 97 19.32 8.09 -6.59
C TRP A 97 18.85 9.46 -6.09
N ILE A 98 17.85 9.52 -5.22
CA ILE A 98 17.38 10.75 -4.56
C ILE A 98 18.53 11.39 -3.76
N ARG A 99 19.34 10.59 -3.06
CA ARG A 99 20.52 11.09 -2.34
C ARG A 99 21.61 11.62 -3.27
N GLY A 100 21.75 11.05 -4.47
CA GLY A 100 22.62 11.54 -5.54
C GLY A 100 22.15 12.88 -6.08
N ILE A 101 20.86 13.00 -6.41
CA ILE A 101 20.23 14.25 -6.84
C ILE A 101 20.37 15.33 -5.77
N GLY A 102 20.14 15.01 -4.49
CA GLY A 102 20.30 15.99 -3.41
C GLY A 102 21.73 16.50 -3.22
N LYS A 103 22.74 15.76 -3.70
CA LYS A 103 24.14 16.22 -3.73
C LYS A 103 24.45 17.06 -4.97
N GLU A 104 23.89 16.70 -6.12
CA GLU A 104 23.96 17.49 -7.35
C GLU A 104 23.19 18.81 -7.22
N GLU A 105 21.99 18.81 -6.64
CA GLU A 105 21.23 20.03 -6.31
C GLU A 105 21.96 20.88 -5.26
N LYS A 106 22.58 20.30 -4.22
CA LYS A 106 23.38 21.09 -3.26
C LYS A 106 24.62 21.70 -3.92
N ALA A 107 25.35 20.93 -4.73
CA ALA A 107 26.50 21.42 -5.47
C ALA A 107 26.12 22.44 -6.56
N GLU A 108 24.97 22.28 -7.24
CA GLU A 108 24.44 23.28 -8.17
C GLU A 108 23.95 24.52 -7.43
N THR A 109 23.25 24.39 -6.29
CA THR A 109 22.79 25.55 -5.50
C THR A 109 23.94 26.33 -4.86
N ASP A 110 25.02 25.66 -4.45
CA ASP A 110 26.19 26.35 -3.88
C ASP A 110 27.10 26.95 -4.97
N ASN A 111 27.15 26.38 -6.18
CA ASN A 111 27.80 27.02 -7.34
C ASN A 111 26.94 28.11 -8.03
N LEU A 112 25.61 28.09 -7.89
CA LEU A 112 24.71 29.16 -8.38
C LEU A 112 24.60 30.33 -7.40
N LYS A 113 24.76 30.10 -6.08
CA LYS A 113 24.80 31.16 -5.06
C LYS A 113 25.96 32.14 -5.25
N SER A 114 27.03 31.75 -5.94
CA SER A 114 28.22 32.61 -6.12
C SER A 114 28.17 33.51 -7.36
N THR A 115 27.11 33.49 -8.18
CA THR A 115 27.13 34.26 -9.45
C THR A 115 25.87 35.09 -9.79
N LEU A 116 24.70 34.92 -9.16
CA LEU A 116 23.54 35.77 -9.48
C LEU A 116 22.63 36.06 -8.26
N PRO A 117 22.12 37.29 -8.10
CA PRO A 117 21.29 37.67 -6.96
C PRO A 117 19.85 37.21 -7.20
N PHE A 118 19.55 35.91 -7.09
CA PHE A 118 18.17 35.44 -7.17
C PHE A 118 17.48 35.54 -5.80
N LYS A 119 17.12 36.77 -5.45
CA LYS A 119 16.19 37.10 -4.35
C LYS A 119 14.84 37.59 -4.91
N GLU A 120 14.53 37.22 -6.16
CA GLU A 120 13.27 37.58 -6.81
C GLU A 120 12.17 36.56 -6.46
N ASN A 121 11.04 37.09 -5.99
CA ASN A 121 9.83 36.34 -5.69
C ASN A 121 9.28 35.69 -6.97
N LEU A 122 8.91 34.41 -6.95
CA LEU A 122 8.33 33.70 -8.10
C LEU A 122 7.17 34.48 -8.73
N LEU A 123 6.32 35.11 -7.91
CA LEU A 123 5.21 35.96 -8.37
C LEU A 123 5.71 37.12 -9.24
N SER A 124 6.78 37.79 -8.80
CA SER A 124 7.36 38.91 -9.57
C SER A 124 7.99 38.45 -10.89
N VAL A 125 8.56 37.23 -10.93
CA VAL A 125 9.10 36.63 -12.15
C VAL A 125 7.98 36.39 -13.15
N PHE A 126 6.89 35.75 -12.73
CA PHE A 126 5.74 35.49 -13.60
C PHE A 126 5.01 36.77 -14.01
N GLU A 127 4.87 37.78 -13.15
CA GLU A 127 4.32 39.10 -13.52
C GLU A 127 5.13 39.77 -14.63
N ASN A 128 6.46 39.71 -14.54
CA ASN A 128 7.34 40.25 -15.56
C ASN A 128 7.26 39.47 -16.87
N LEU A 129 7.12 38.14 -16.82
CA LEU A 129 6.95 37.30 -18.00
C LEU A 129 5.61 37.59 -18.71
N ILE A 130 4.53 37.71 -17.94
CA ILE A 130 3.21 38.09 -18.48
C ILE A 130 3.30 39.45 -19.16
N ARG A 131 3.91 40.44 -18.51
CA ARG A 131 4.05 41.80 -19.08
C ARG A 131 4.85 41.82 -20.38
N LYS A 132 5.96 41.08 -20.46
CA LYS A 132 6.82 41.01 -21.66
C LYS A 132 6.16 40.28 -22.84
N ASN A 133 5.25 39.36 -22.55
CA ASN A 133 4.57 38.55 -23.55
C ASN A 133 3.13 39.02 -23.83
N ALA A 134 2.70 40.16 -23.28
CA ALA A 134 1.36 40.71 -23.51
C ALA A 134 1.20 41.30 -24.92
N ASP A 135 2.28 41.87 -25.47
CA ASP A 135 2.27 42.57 -26.77
C ASP A 135 2.65 41.64 -27.94
N ASN A 136 3.27 40.50 -27.65
CA ASN A 136 3.63 39.47 -28.61
C ASN A 136 2.63 38.33 -28.46
N HIS A 137 1.94 37.91 -29.54
CA HIS A 137 1.07 36.71 -29.53
C HIS A 137 1.89 35.43 -29.26
N ASN A 138 2.38 35.26 -28.04
CA ASN A 138 3.14 34.12 -27.59
C ASN A 138 2.17 33.06 -27.06
N THR A 139 2.31 31.83 -27.55
CA THR A 139 1.54 30.66 -27.13
C THR A 139 1.70 30.34 -25.64
N ASP A 140 2.75 30.87 -24.99
CA ASP A 140 3.04 30.59 -23.58
C ASP A 140 2.37 31.57 -22.60
N LEU A 141 1.72 32.63 -23.08
CA LEU A 141 1.12 33.66 -22.22
C LEU A 141 0.05 33.08 -21.28
N GLU A 142 -0.82 32.22 -21.79
CA GLU A 142 -1.84 31.52 -21.00
C GLU A 142 -1.19 30.67 -19.89
N GLN A 143 -0.12 29.93 -20.22
CA GLN A 143 0.60 29.11 -19.25
C GLN A 143 1.25 29.96 -18.14
N TYR A 144 1.79 31.14 -18.46
CA TYR A 144 2.34 32.05 -17.46
C TYR A 144 1.26 32.64 -16.55
N ILE A 145 0.09 32.99 -17.10
CA ILE A 145 -1.06 33.50 -16.34
C ILE A 145 -1.58 32.43 -15.37
N GLU A 146 -1.78 31.20 -15.84
CA GLU A 146 -2.22 30.08 -15.01
C GLU A 146 -1.22 29.79 -13.88
N SER A 147 0.08 29.79 -14.21
CA SER A 147 1.14 29.58 -13.23
C SER A 147 1.17 30.68 -12.17
N TYR A 148 1.03 31.94 -12.57
CA TYR A 148 0.94 33.07 -11.64
C TYR A 148 -0.28 32.96 -10.72
N GLN A 149 -1.45 32.64 -11.26
CA GLN A 149 -2.68 32.48 -10.48
C GLN A 149 -2.55 31.37 -9.44
N PHE A 150 -2.00 30.22 -9.82
CA PHE A 150 -1.76 29.10 -8.90
C PHE A 150 -0.82 29.50 -7.76
N LEU A 151 0.32 30.12 -8.09
CA LEU A 151 1.30 30.58 -7.10
C LEU A 151 0.69 31.60 -6.14
N LYS A 152 -0.12 32.54 -6.66
CA LYS A 152 -0.80 33.56 -5.87
C LYS A 152 -1.84 32.95 -4.93
N GLU A 153 -2.68 32.03 -5.42
CA GLU A 153 -3.72 31.37 -4.62
C GLU A 153 -3.12 30.54 -3.48
N LYS A 154 -1.97 29.88 -3.74
CA LYS A 154 -1.27 29.05 -2.75
C LYS A 154 -0.26 29.82 -1.91
N ASN A 155 -0.11 31.13 -2.15
CA ASN A 155 0.88 32.00 -1.51
C ASN A 155 2.31 31.43 -1.59
N ILE A 156 2.68 30.88 -2.74
CA ILE A 156 3.99 30.29 -3.02
C ILE A 156 4.87 31.36 -3.65
N ILE A 157 5.96 31.72 -2.96
CA ILE A 157 6.89 32.77 -3.39
C ILE A 157 8.26 32.23 -3.81
N SER A 158 8.53 30.94 -3.57
CA SER A 158 9.81 30.29 -3.87
C SER A 158 9.67 28.92 -4.52
N VAL A 159 10.73 28.48 -5.24
CA VAL A 159 10.79 27.14 -5.85
C VAL A 159 10.79 26.04 -4.79
N SER A 160 11.40 26.28 -3.62
CA SER A 160 11.37 25.33 -2.49
C SER A 160 9.95 25.13 -1.96
N GLU A 161 9.19 26.21 -1.77
CA GLU A 161 7.79 26.13 -1.34
C GLU A 161 6.92 25.41 -2.38
N LEU A 162 7.17 25.62 -3.68
CA LEU A 162 6.48 24.87 -4.74
C LEU A 162 6.77 23.37 -4.66
N LYS A 163 8.04 22.98 -4.48
CA LYS A 163 8.43 21.57 -4.33
C LYS A 163 7.78 20.93 -3.09
N GLU A 164 7.79 21.63 -1.96
CA GLU A 164 7.12 21.17 -0.74
C GLU A 164 5.61 21.02 -0.95
N ASN A 165 4.96 22.00 -1.59
CA ASN A 165 3.54 21.94 -1.91
C ASN A 165 3.19 20.70 -2.76
N ILE A 166 3.96 20.43 -3.82
CA ILE A 166 3.78 19.25 -4.68
C ILE A 166 3.88 17.96 -3.86
N VAL A 167 4.88 17.83 -2.99
CA VAL A 167 5.05 16.65 -2.12
C VAL A 167 3.85 16.49 -1.19
N THR A 168 3.37 17.56 -0.55
CA THR A 168 2.20 17.51 0.34
C THR A 168 0.92 17.13 -0.40
N LEU A 169 0.70 17.64 -1.62
CA LEU A 169 -0.46 17.30 -2.44
C LEU A 169 -0.42 15.83 -2.88
N ARG A 170 0.76 15.32 -3.28
CA ARG A 170 0.95 13.92 -3.63
C ARG A 170 0.71 12.98 -2.44
N ASP A 171 1.21 13.33 -1.25
CA ASP A 171 0.95 12.57 -0.02
C ASP A 171 -0.55 12.57 0.33
N LYS A 172 -1.23 13.71 0.23
CA LYS A 172 -2.69 13.79 0.39
C LYS A 172 -3.42 12.90 -0.60
N ASN A 173 -3.08 12.94 -1.90
CA ASN A 173 -3.68 12.08 -2.92
C ASN A 173 -3.49 10.59 -2.60
N TYR A 174 -2.30 10.21 -2.13
CA TYR A 174 -2.01 8.83 -1.73
C TYR A 174 -2.88 8.39 -0.55
N LYS A 175 -2.96 9.22 0.51
CA LYS A 175 -3.77 8.96 1.70
C LYS A 175 -5.26 8.85 1.35
N THR A 176 -5.78 9.77 0.53
CA THR A 176 -7.18 9.73 0.07
C THR A 176 -7.46 8.47 -0.76
N THR A 177 -6.56 8.09 -1.66
CA THR A 177 -6.71 6.86 -2.47
C THR A 177 -6.71 5.61 -1.58
N ARG A 178 -5.87 5.57 -0.53
CA ARG A 178 -5.88 4.47 0.45
C ARG A 178 -7.19 4.42 1.22
N ALA A 179 -7.68 5.56 1.70
CA ALA A 179 -8.95 5.64 2.42
C ALA A 179 -10.13 5.14 1.57
N ILE A 180 -10.17 5.49 0.27
CA ILE A 180 -11.17 4.96 -0.68
C ILE A 180 -11.15 3.42 -0.70
N LYS A 181 -9.96 2.82 -0.86
CA LYS A 181 -9.80 1.36 -0.89
C LYS A 181 -10.24 0.69 0.41
N ASP A 182 -9.88 1.29 1.54
CA ASP A 182 -10.26 0.77 2.86
C ASP A 182 -11.79 0.82 3.04
N THR A 183 -12.44 1.89 2.57
CA THR A 183 -13.91 2.03 2.58
C THR A 183 -14.58 1.05 1.62
N GLU A 184 -14.03 0.81 0.43
CA GLU A 184 -14.51 -0.21 -0.51
C GLU A 184 -14.44 -1.62 0.09
N LYS A 185 -13.33 -1.95 0.76
CA LYS A 185 -13.20 -3.22 1.48
C LYS A 185 -14.25 -3.37 2.57
N LYS A 186 -14.47 -2.34 3.40
CA LYS A 186 -15.51 -2.36 4.44
C LYS A 186 -16.90 -2.55 3.86
N ILE A 187 -17.21 -1.93 2.72
CA ILE A 187 -18.48 -2.13 2.02
C ILE A 187 -18.62 -3.58 1.59
N ASP A 188 -17.58 -4.15 0.95
CA ASP A 188 -17.60 -5.54 0.48
C ASP A 188 -17.78 -6.53 1.65
N ASP A 189 -17.01 -6.37 2.72
CA ASP A 189 -17.13 -7.19 3.94
C ASP A 189 -18.57 -7.17 4.49
N ARG A 190 -19.21 -5.99 4.49
CA ARG A 190 -20.62 -5.83 4.93
C ARG A 190 -21.62 -6.43 3.96
N VAL A 191 -21.39 -6.33 2.66
CA VAL A 191 -22.24 -6.97 1.63
C VAL A 191 -22.18 -8.48 1.78
N GLN A 192 -20.98 -9.06 1.95
CA GLN A 192 -20.82 -10.50 2.15
C GLN A 192 -21.48 -10.96 3.47
N LEU A 193 -21.39 -10.17 4.55
CA LEU A 193 -22.10 -10.46 5.80
C LEU A 193 -23.62 -10.47 5.63
N ILE A 194 -24.18 -9.51 4.89
CA ILE A 194 -25.62 -9.46 4.60
C ILE A 194 -26.05 -10.66 3.76
N ASP A 195 -25.33 -10.96 2.68
CA ASP A 195 -25.65 -12.07 1.79
C ASP A 195 -25.68 -13.42 2.54
N HIS A 196 -24.67 -13.71 3.36
CA HIS A 196 -24.67 -14.93 4.18
C HIS A 196 -25.75 -14.89 5.26
N ALA A 197 -26.06 -13.74 5.86
CA ALA A 197 -27.15 -13.64 6.83
C ALA A 197 -28.53 -13.87 6.19
N GLU A 198 -28.76 -13.35 4.99
CA GLU A 198 -29.99 -13.56 4.22
C GLU A 198 -30.13 -15.04 3.81
N LYS A 199 -29.05 -15.67 3.32
CA LYS A 199 -29.00 -17.13 3.03
C LYS A 199 -29.28 -17.96 4.29
N TYR A 200 -28.65 -17.61 5.42
CA TYR A 200 -28.86 -18.28 6.70
C TYR A 200 -30.33 -18.22 7.12
N LEU A 201 -30.96 -17.03 7.08
CA LEU A 201 -32.36 -16.86 7.45
C LEU A 201 -33.30 -17.60 6.50
N LYS A 202 -33.04 -17.53 5.18
CA LYS A 202 -33.88 -18.15 4.14
C LYS A 202 -33.94 -19.68 4.25
N HIS A 203 -32.82 -20.32 4.56
CA HIS A 203 -32.71 -21.79 4.56
C HIS A 203 -32.71 -22.41 5.97
N LYS A 204 -32.91 -21.59 7.01
CA LYS A 204 -32.93 -22.03 8.40
C LYS A 204 -33.98 -23.11 8.65
N ASP A 205 -35.19 -22.89 8.16
CA ASP A 205 -36.30 -23.80 8.45
C ASP A 205 -36.10 -25.15 7.76
N THR A 206 -35.68 -25.15 6.49
CA THR A 206 -35.28 -26.36 5.74
C THR A 206 -34.19 -27.14 6.47
N TYR A 207 -33.16 -26.45 6.96
CA TYR A 207 -32.10 -27.11 7.72
C TYR A 207 -32.60 -27.66 9.06
N THR A 208 -33.47 -26.94 9.76
CA THR A 208 -34.05 -27.46 11.02
C THR A 208 -34.92 -28.68 10.78
N ALA A 209 -35.70 -28.72 9.69
CA ALA A 209 -36.47 -29.89 9.30
C ALA A 209 -35.54 -31.09 9.00
N TYR A 210 -34.47 -30.86 8.23
CA TYR A 210 -33.43 -31.85 7.96
C TYR A 210 -32.84 -32.45 9.25
N THR A 211 -32.46 -31.62 10.22
CA THR A 211 -31.85 -32.09 11.48
C THR A 211 -32.80 -32.83 12.42
N LYS A 212 -34.12 -32.64 12.28
CA LYS A 212 -35.14 -33.29 13.11
C LYS A 212 -35.60 -34.63 12.55
N LEU A 213 -35.27 -34.94 11.29
CA LEU A 213 -35.63 -36.22 10.66
C LEU A 213 -34.83 -37.38 11.26
N LYS A 214 -35.42 -38.59 11.21
CA LYS A 214 -34.70 -39.82 11.53
C LYS A 214 -33.64 -40.10 10.46
N LYS A 215 -32.49 -40.65 10.86
CA LYS A 215 -31.34 -40.95 9.98
C LYS A 215 -31.72 -41.63 8.66
N ASN A 216 -32.67 -42.57 8.69
CA ASN A 216 -33.10 -43.31 7.50
C ASN A 216 -33.90 -42.49 6.47
N LYS A 217 -34.42 -41.31 6.82
CA LYS A 217 -35.11 -40.38 5.91
C LYS A 217 -34.29 -39.13 5.60
N GLN A 218 -33.16 -38.97 6.28
CA GLN A 218 -32.30 -37.79 6.21
C GLN A 218 -31.58 -37.71 4.85
N ASP A 219 -31.14 -38.83 4.29
CA ASP A 219 -30.49 -38.89 2.97
C ASP A 219 -31.43 -38.48 1.84
N THR A 220 -32.67 -38.97 1.83
CA THR A 220 -33.66 -38.61 0.80
C THR A 220 -33.96 -37.10 0.84
N PHE A 221 -34.20 -36.55 2.04
CA PHE A 221 -34.45 -35.12 2.22
C PHE A 221 -33.22 -34.28 1.86
N TYR A 222 -32.01 -34.76 2.19
CA TYR A 222 -30.77 -34.09 1.79
C TYR A 222 -30.68 -33.98 0.28
N ASN A 223 -30.91 -35.08 -0.45
CA ASN A 223 -30.83 -35.11 -1.90
C ASN A 223 -31.84 -34.13 -2.54
N GLU A 224 -33.07 -34.08 -2.02
CA GLU A 224 -34.12 -33.16 -2.49
C GLU A 224 -33.82 -31.68 -2.20
N HIS A 225 -33.12 -31.38 -1.11
CA HIS A 225 -32.81 -30.02 -0.64
C HIS A 225 -31.31 -29.72 -0.57
N THR A 226 -30.54 -30.35 -1.46
CA THR A 226 -29.07 -30.35 -1.40
C THR A 226 -28.53 -28.92 -1.46
N ALA A 227 -29.05 -28.10 -2.38
CA ALA A 227 -28.59 -26.74 -2.58
C ALA A 227 -28.88 -25.85 -1.36
N GLU A 228 -30.07 -25.93 -0.80
CA GLU A 228 -30.51 -25.16 0.37
C GLU A 228 -29.68 -25.50 1.61
N ILE A 229 -29.43 -26.79 1.83
CA ILE A 229 -28.63 -27.26 2.97
C ILE A 229 -27.18 -26.80 2.83
N ILE A 230 -26.56 -26.94 1.66
CA ILE A 230 -25.18 -26.47 1.41
C ILE A 230 -25.09 -24.93 1.59
N LEU A 231 -26.05 -24.18 1.06
CA LEU A 231 -26.10 -22.72 1.22
C LEU A 231 -26.26 -22.30 2.70
N PHE A 232 -27.08 -23.02 3.47
CA PHE A 232 -27.21 -22.77 4.90
C PHE A 232 -25.92 -23.09 5.66
N GLU A 233 -25.28 -24.22 5.39
CA GLU A 233 -24.07 -24.65 6.09
C GLU A 233 -22.89 -23.72 5.82
N SER A 234 -22.70 -23.31 4.56
CA SER A 234 -21.71 -22.32 4.17
C SER A 234 -21.96 -20.97 4.86
N ALA A 235 -23.21 -20.48 4.85
CA ALA A 235 -23.61 -19.26 5.56
C ALA A 235 -23.37 -19.34 7.07
N LYS A 236 -23.75 -20.44 7.71
CA LYS A 236 -23.54 -20.68 9.13
C LYS A 236 -22.04 -20.66 9.48
N LYS A 237 -21.20 -21.29 8.65
CA LYS A 237 -19.75 -21.29 8.84
C LYS A 237 -19.16 -19.88 8.71
N TYR A 238 -19.50 -19.17 7.63
CA TYR A 238 -19.02 -17.81 7.37
C TYR A 238 -19.39 -16.85 8.52
N LEU A 239 -20.66 -16.87 8.95
CA LEU A 239 -21.14 -16.00 10.02
C LEU A 239 -20.45 -16.31 11.36
N LYS A 240 -20.16 -17.58 11.65
CA LYS A 240 -19.42 -17.97 12.86
C LYS A 240 -18.00 -17.42 12.86
N GLU A 241 -17.32 -17.44 11.71
CA GLU A 241 -15.95 -16.93 11.57
C GLU A 241 -15.89 -15.40 11.68
N HIS A 242 -16.90 -14.69 11.16
CA HIS A 242 -16.87 -13.22 11.05
C HIS A 242 -17.58 -12.48 12.18
N LEU A 243 -18.53 -13.11 12.89
CA LEU A 243 -19.24 -12.49 14.02
C LEU A 243 -18.71 -12.92 15.40
N GLY A 244 -17.88 -13.96 15.46
CA GLY A 244 -17.30 -14.48 16.69
C GLY A 244 -18.38 -14.91 17.69
N GLU A 245 -18.32 -14.37 18.92
CA GLU A 245 -19.28 -14.67 19.99
C GLU A 245 -20.63 -13.96 19.82
N ASN A 246 -20.69 -12.91 19.00
CA ASN A 246 -21.91 -12.13 18.80
C ASN A 246 -22.81 -12.81 17.76
N LYS A 247 -23.87 -13.47 18.23
CA LYS A 247 -24.79 -14.22 17.35
C LYS A 247 -25.90 -13.35 16.72
N THR A 248 -25.91 -12.04 16.98
CA THR A 248 -27.00 -11.16 16.53
C THR A 248 -26.82 -10.75 15.08
N LEU A 249 -27.75 -11.20 14.22
CA LEU A 249 -27.80 -10.81 12.80
C LEU A 249 -28.50 -9.46 12.63
N ASN A 250 -27.73 -8.38 12.54
CA ASN A 250 -28.27 -7.02 12.42
C ASN A 250 -28.21 -6.49 10.99
N ILE A 251 -28.98 -7.14 10.09
CA ILE A 251 -28.99 -6.84 8.65
C ILE A 251 -29.37 -5.38 8.36
N SER A 252 -30.35 -4.83 9.09
CA SER A 252 -30.79 -3.43 8.92
C SER A 252 -29.65 -2.45 9.22
N LYS A 253 -28.91 -2.68 10.32
CA LYS A 253 -27.74 -1.86 10.67
C LYS A 253 -26.62 -1.99 9.64
N TRP A 254 -26.33 -3.18 9.13
CA TRP A 254 -25.30 -3.32 8.09
C TRP A 254 -25.69 -2.64 6.78
N LYS A 255 -26.99 -2.66 6.41
CA LYS A 255 -27.50 -1.93 5.24
C LYS A 255 -27.36 -0.41 5.41
N SER A 256 -27.65 0.13 6.61
CA SER A 256 -27.45 1.56 6.88
C SER A 256 -25.96 1.94 6.89
N GLU A 257 -25.10 1.11 7.48
CA GLU A 257 -23.63 1.28 7.45
C GLU A 257 -23.11 1.34 6.00
N ILE A 258 -23.54 0.43 5.12
CA ILE A 258 -23.17 0.48 3.69
C ILE A 258 -23.61 1.80 3.05
N GLY A 259 -24.83 2.27 3.34
CA GLY A 259 -25.32 3.55 2.85
C GLY A 259 -24.43 4.73 3.29
N THR A 260 -23.98 4.74 4.54
CA THR A 260 -23.06 5.76 5.04
C THR A 260 -21.68 5.68 4.40
N LEU A 261 -21.11 4.47 4.28
CA LEU A 261 -19.80 4.23 3.68
C LEU A 261 -19.79 4.61 2.18
N ARG A 262 -20.89 4.39 1.45
CA ARG A 262 -21.01 4.82 0.06
C ARG A 262 -20.95 6.34 -0.07
N LYS A 263 -21.66 7.09 0.77
CA LYS A 263 -21.61 8.56 0.78
C LYS A 263 -20.22 9.09 1.13
N GLU A 264 -19.56 8.47 2.10
CA GLU A 264 -18.17 8.79 2.45
C GLU A 264 -17.23 8.53 1.26
N LYS A 265 -17.38 7.37 0.60
CA LYS A 265 -16.60 7.01 -0.57
C LYS A 265 -16.77 8.04 -1.70
N ASP A 266 -18.01 8.45 -2.00
CA ASP A 266 -18.29 9.44 -3.05
C ASP A 266 -17.63 10.78 -2.73
N THR A 267 -17.67 11.21 -1.47
CA THR A 267 -16.97 12.42 -0.99
C THR A 267 -15.46 12.32 -1.19
N LEU A 268 -14.86 11.19 -0.80
CA LEU A 268 -13.43 10.93 -0.97
C LEU A 268 -13.02 10.90 -2.45
N TYR A 269 -13.86 10.35 -3.34
CA TYR A 269 -13.63 10.37 -4.78
C TYR A 269 -13.60 11.79 -5.33
N SER A 270 -14.55 12.65 -4.95
CA SER A 270 -14.55 14.07 -5.35
C SER A 270 -13.30 14.80 -4.86
N GLN A 271 -12.89 14.56 -3.60
CA GLN A 271 -11.64 15.12 -3.06
C GLN A 271 -10.40 14.64 -3.82
N MET A 272 -10.32 13.36 -4.17
CA MET A 272 -9.20 12.81 -4.93
C MET A 272 -9.08 13.47 -6.31
N ILE A 273 -10.20 13.71 -7.00
CA ILE A 273 -10.22 14.38 -8.31
C ILE A 273 -9.67 15.81 -8.18
N ASP A 274 -10.16 16.57 -7.20
CA ASP A 274 -9.69 17.94 -6.94
C ASP A 274 -8.19 17.98 -6.60
N ILE A 275 -7.72 17.06 -5.73
CA ILE A 275 -6.29 16.97 -5.40
C ILE A 275 -5.46 16.65 -6.65
N ARG A 276 -5.89 15.72 -7.51
CA ARG A 276 -5.16 15.39 -8.74
C ARG A 276 -5.05 16.57 -9.68
N LYS A 277 -6.14 17.34 -9.86
CA LYS A 277 -6.13 18.56 -10.65
C LYS A 277 -5.14 19.59 -10.10
N LYS A 278 -5.09 19.75 -8.77
CA LYS A 278 -4.11 20.63 -8.10
C LYS A 278 -2.66 20.15 -8.27
N VAL A 279 -2.41 18.84 -8.21
CA VAL A 279 -1.08 18.27 -8.48
C VAL A 279 -0.66 18.56 -9.93
N GLU A 280 -1.56 18.36 -10.88
CA GLU A 280 -1.31 18.62 -12.30
C GLU A 280 -0.97 20.10 -12.55
N GLN A 281 -1.72 21.03 -11.97
CA GLN A 281 -1.41 22.46 -12.02
C GLN A 281 -0.04 22.78 -11.42
N ALA A 282 0.26 22.26 -10.23
CA ALA A 282 1.55 22.49 -9.57
C ALA A 282 2.74 21.95 -10.38
N GLU A 283 2.57 20.78 -11.02
CA GLU A 283 3.58 20.19 -11.90
C GLU A 283 3.75 20.98 -13.21
N SER A 284 2.67 21.55 -13.75
CA SER A 284 2.74 22.46 -14.89
C SER A 284 3.57 23.71 -14.57
N VAL A 285 3.33 24.31 -13.40
CA VAL A 285 4.14 25.46 -12.91
C VAL A 285 5.60 25.06 -12.76
N ARG A 286 5.88 23.89 -12.18
CA ARG A 286 7.25 23.38 -12.03
C ARG A 286 7.94 23.21 -13.40
N SER A 287 7.26 22.59 -14.35
CA SER A 287 7.75 22.39 -15.71
C SER A 287 8.05 23.72 -16.42
N CYS A 288 7.18 24.72 -16.24
CA CYS A 288 7.38 26.07 -16.76
C CYS A 288 8.66 26.72 -16.18
N ILE A 289 8.86 26.62 -14.87
CA ILE A 289 10.07 27.13 -14.21
C ILE A 289 11.33 26.41 -14.72
N ASP A 290 11.27 25.08 -14.87
CA ASP A 290 12.40 24.28 -15.34
C ASP A 290 12.81 24.69 -16.77
N LYS A 291 11.85 24.94 -17.67
CA LYS A 291 12.11 25.47 -19.03
C LYS A 291 12.81 26.84 -18.99
N LEU A 292 12.29 27.77 -18.19
CA LEU A 292 12.87 29.11 -18.03
C LEU A 292 14.31 29.07 -17.48
N LEU A 293 14.60 28.14 -16.58
CA LEU A 293 15.94 27.92 -16.05
C LEU A 293 16.89 27.37 -17.13
N GLN A 294 16.42 26.44 -17.97
CA GLN A 294 17.19 25.90 -19.09
C GLN A 294 17.53 26.97 -20.14
N GLU A 295 16.57 27.79 -20.54
CA GLU A 295 16.80 28.89 -21.51
C GLU A 295 17.84 29.90 -21.01
N LYS A 296 17.77 30.28 -19.73
CA LYS A 296 18.76 31.16 -19.12
C LYS A 296 20.15 30.53 -19.08
N ARG A 297 20.27 29.22 -18.78
CA ARG A 297 21.55 28.48 -18.79
C ARG A 297 22.16 28.50 -20.21
N GLY A 298 21.35 28.25 -21.25
CA GLY A 298 21.79 28.30 -22.66
C GLY A 298 22.29 29.68 -23.08
N LEU A 299 21.54 30.74 -22.76
CA LEU A 299 21.95 32.13 -23.04
C LEU A 299 23.26 32.54 -22.36
N THR A 300 23.50 32.03 -21.15
CA THR A 300 24.73 32.32 -20.39
C THR A 300 25.94 31.61 -21.00
N GLN A 301 25.74 30.42 -21.57
CA GLN A 301 26.78 29.64 -22.23
C GLN A 301 27.17 30.22 -23.59
N VAL A 302 26.18 30.68 -24.38
CA VAL A 302 26.41 31.38 -25.66
C VAL A 302 27.16 32.70 -25.44
N LYS A 303 26.75 33.51 -24.44
CA LYS A 303 27.46 34.76 -24.12
C LYS A 303 28.90 34.56 -23.68
N LYS A 304 29.23 33.46 -22.99
CA LYS A 304 30.63 33.11 -22.65
C LYS A 304 31.45 32.78 -23.90
N GLN A 305 30.88 32.03 -24.84
CA GLN A 305 31.52 31.70 -26.11
C GLN A 305 31.74 32.93 -27.00
N GLU A 306 30.79 33.88 -27.03
CA GLU A 306 30.92 35.13 -27.79
C GLU A 306 31.92 36.12 -27.18
N LEU A 307 32.13 36.08 -25.86
CA LEU A 307 33.10 36.93 -25.15
C LEU A 307 34.52 36.33 -25.11
N GLY A 308 34.75 35.15 -25.68
CA GLY A 308 36.07 34.52 -25.75
C GLY A 308 36.70 34.22 -24.38
N LEU A 309 35.88 33.85 -23.38
CA LEU A 309 36.31 33.41 -22.05
C LEU A 309 36.19 31.91 -21.86
#